data_AF-A0A7S1V884-F1
#
_entry.id   AF-A0A7S1V884-F1
#
_cell.length_a   1.000
_cell.length_b   1.000
_cell.length_c   1.000
_cell.angle_alpha   90.00
_cell.angle_beta   90.00
_cell.angle_gamma   90.00
#
_symmetry.space_group_name_H-M   'P 1'
#
loop_
_entity.id
_entity.type
_entity.pdbx_description
1 polymer ?
#
loop_
_entity_poly.entity_id
_entity_poly.type
_entity_poly.pdbx_seq_one_letter_code
_entity_poly.pdbx_strand_id
1 'polypeptide(L)'
;RDIQPGEEIFIDYGSEWEEAWEKHVKEWKPPLGDSSTYVSITEMNNDKDKWIRTGDELDEDPYPVTVQVSCFVKGFHHPCEILKRTKETEADVFDAGPTRRHTVYQVLVHELDRGNNDHEVRYRWRFPESSQRLSLSDRYIRFFPGPHSSDQHLTNGFRHHIGLKDDMWPEQWKNIK
;
A
#
# COMPACT_ATOMS: atom_id res chain seq x y z
N ARG A 1 -34.57 -15.88 5.84
CA ARG A 1 -33.96 -17.23 5.63
C ARG A 1 -32.97 -17.45 6.75
N ASP A 2 -32.94 -18.63 7.33
CA ASP A 2 -31.93 -18.99 8.34
C ASP A 2 -30.56 -19.19 7.67
N ILE A 3 -29.52 -18.64 8.28
CA ILE A 3 -28.13 -18.69 7.79
C ILE A 3 -27.41 -19.80 8.54
N GLN A 4 -26.80 -20.73 7.81
CA GLN A 4 -26.12 -21.87 8.42
C GLN A 4 -24.68 -21.54 8.87
N PRO A 5 -24.10 -22.30 9.82
CA PRO A 5 -22.71 -22.12 10.21
C PRO A 5 -21.75 -22.29 9.02
N GLY A 6 -20.88 -21.30 8.79
CA GLY A 6 -19.93 -21.28 7.68
C GLY A 6 -20.51 -20.76 6.36
N GLU A 7 -21.76 -20.33 6.33
CA GLU A 7 -22.38 -19.75 5.16
C GLU A 7 -21.98 -18.28 4.95
N GLU A 8 -21.56 -17.95 3.73
CA GLU A 8 -21.25 -16.59 3.32
C GLU A 8 -22.53 -15.79 3.06
N ILE A 9 -22.58 -14.57 3.59
CA ILE A 9 -23.75 -13.68 3.47
C ILE A 9 -23.48 -12.71 2.33
N PHE A 10 -24.36 -12.72 1.34
CA PHE A 10 -24.35 -11.78 0.23
C PHE A 10 -25.46 -10.75 0.40
N ILE A 11 -25.18 -9.51 0.07
CA ILE A 11 -26.12 -8.38 0.11
C ILE A 11 -26.18 -7.78 -1.28
N ASP A 12 -27.39 -7.60 -1.80
CA ASP A 12 -27.65 -6.82 -3.00
C ASP A 12 -27.67 -5.33 -2.61
N TYR A 13 -26.68 -4.57 -3.08
CA TYR A 13 -26.55 -3.13 -2.81
C TYR A 13 -27.55 -2.27 -3.59
N GLY A 14 -28.36 -2.88 -4.46
CA GLY A 14 -29.40 -2.24 -5.25
C GLY A 14 -28.91 -1.72 -6.60
N SER A 15 -29.85 -1.56 -7.53
CA SER A 15 -29.57 -1.12 -8.90
C SER A 15 -28.92 0.27 -8.97
N GLU A 16 -29.28 1.18 -8.07
CA GLU A 16 -28.69 2.52 -8.02
C GLU A 16 -27.19 2.48 -7.74
N TRP A 17 -26.75 1.60 -6.84
CA TRP A 17 -25.33 1.43 -6.54
C TRP A 17 -24.60 0.77 -7.70
N GLU A 18 -25.18 -0.27 -8.30
CA GLU A 18 -24.60 -1.00 -9.43
C GLU A 18 -24.42 -0.09 -10.65
N GLU A 19 -25.44 0.67 -11.03
CA GLU A 19 -25.38 1.64 -12.13
C GLU A 19 -24.32 2.72 -11.89
N ALA A 20 -24.22 3.22 -10.65
CA ALA A 20 -23.20 4.18 -10.28
C ALA A 20 -21.78 3.59 -10.32
N TRP A 21 -21.61 2.34 -9.92
CA TRP A 21 -20.35 1.61 -10.00
C TRP A 21 -19.93 1.39 -11.45
N GLU A 22 -20.82 0.87 -12.30
CA GLU A 22 -20.55 0.67 -13.72
C GLU A 22 -20.16 1.97 -14.42
N LYS A 23 -20.89 3.05 -14.13
CA LYS A 23 -20.57 4.40 -14.62
C LYS A 23 -19.19 4.85 -14.14
N HIS A 24 -18.89 4.65 -12.86
CA HIS A 24 -17.59 5.00 -12.30
C HIS A 24 -16.46 4.25 -12.99
N VAL A 25 -16.55 2.93 -13.12
CA VAL A 25 -15.52 2.12 -13.79
C VAL A 25 -15.27 2.61 -15.22
N LYS A 26 -16.33 3.01 -15.93
CA LYS A 26 -16.23 3.53 -17.31
C LYS A 26 -15.61 4.93 -17.40
N GLU A 27 -15.91 5.81 -16.45
CA GLU A 27 -15.51 7.22 -16.47
C GLU A 27 -14.23 7.50 -15.66
N TRP A 28 -13.82 6.55 -14.82
CA TRP A 28 -12.70 6.72 -13.92
C TRP A 28 -11.40 6.95 -14.70
N LYS A 29 -10.66 7.93 -14.21
CA LYS A 29 -9.30 8.26 -14.64
C LYS A 29 -8.48 8.43 -13.38
N PRO A 30 -7.21 8.04 -13.32
CA PRO A 30 -6.38 8.36 -12.16
C PRO A 30 -6.27 9.89 -11.96
N PRO A 31 -6.24 10.39 -10.71
CA PRO A 31 -6.19 11.82 -10.44
C PRO A 31 -4.91 12.50 -10.97
N LEU A 32 -5.02 13.81 -11.21
CA LEU A 32 -4.04 14.61 -11.97
C LEU A 32 -2.61 14.57 -11.41
N GLY A 33 -1.72 14.19 -12.33
CA GLY A 33 -0.33 13.77 -12.19
C GLY A 33 -0.23 12.63 -13.19
N ASP A 34 0.39 12.87 -14.36
CA ASP A 34 0.28 12.08 -15.60
C ASP A 34 -0.42 10.74 -15.41
N SER A 35 -1.64 10.58 -15.95
CA SER A 35 -2.45 9.35 -15.83
C SER A 35 -1.70 8.06 -16.17
N SER A 36 -0.53 8.14 -16.80
CA SER A 36 0.42 7.06 -17.06
C SER A 36 1.35 6.70 -15.88
N THR A 37 1.34 7.43 -14.78
CA THR A 37 2.31 7.31 -13.66
C THR A 37 1.67 6.84 -12.35
N TYR A 38 0.34 6.86 -12.23
CA TYR A 38 -0.32 6.31 -11.06
C TYR A 38 -0.16 4.79 -11.02
N VAL A 39 0.41 4.32 -9.92
CA VAL A 39 0.63 2.90 -9.66
C VAL A 39 0.14 2.62 -8.25
N SER A 40 -0.73 1.64 -8.10
CA SER A 40 -1.21 1.26 -6.77
C SER A 40 -0.07 0.68 -5.93
N ILE A 41 -0.06 0.93 -4.63
CA ILE A 41 0.92 0.33 -3.71
C ILE A 41 0.86 -1.20 -3.72
N THR A 42 -0.32 -1.77 -4.02
CA THR A 42 -0.47 -3.21 -4.23
C THR A 42 0.36 -3.69 -5.41
N GLU A 43 0.30 -2.99 -6.54
CA GLU A 43 1.14 -3.29 -7.71
C GLU A 43 2.63 -3.10 -7.41
N MET A 44 2.99 -2.03 -6.67
CA MET A 44 4.37 -1.80 -6.26
C MET A 44 4.93 -2.92 -5.38
N ASN A 45 4.12 -3.46 -4.47
CA ASN A 45 4.50 -4.57 -3.61
C ASN A 45 4.50 -5.93 -4.32
N ASN A 46 3.75 -6.08 -5.40
CA ASN A 46 3.73 -7.30 -6.22
C ASN A 46 4.94 -7.39 -7.16
N ASP A 47 5.44 -6.26 -7.67
CA ASP A 47 6.59 -6.20 -8.58
C ASP A 47 7.72 -5.32 -8.02
N LYS A 48 8.28 -5.72 -6.87
CA LYS A 48 9.31 -4.94 -6.18
C LYS A 48 10.59 -4.77 -6.99
N ASP A 49 10.93 -5.73 -7.84
CA ASP A 49 12.13 -5.66 -8.68
C ASP A 49 12.07 -4.51 -9.69
N LYS A 50 10.86 -4.17 -10.15
CA LYS A 50 10.56 -3.02 -11.00
C LYS A 50 10.50 -1.71 -10.21
N TRP A 51 9.91 -1.72 -9.02
CA TRP A 51 9.54 -0.48 -8.34
C TRP A 51 10.51 0.00 -7.28
N ILE A 52 11.37 -0.85 -6.69
CA ILE A 52 12.38 -0.41 -5.71
C ILE A 52 13.46 0.41 -6.42
N ARG A 53 13.61 1.67 -6.00
CA ARG A 53 14.57 2.64 -6.52
C ARG A 53 15.62 3.02 -5.47
N THR A 54 16.87 3.24 -5.89
CA THR A 54 17.93 3.81 -5.06
C THR A 54 17.75 5.31 -4.86
N GLY A 55 18.48 5.91 -3.91
CA GLY A 55 18.49 7.37 -3.70
C GLY A 55 18.76 8.14 -5.01
N ASP A 56 19.81 7.75 -5.74
CA ASP A 56 20.14 8.37 -7.04
C ASP A 56 19.01 8.26 -8.08
N GLU A 57 18.29 7.12 -8.12
CA GLU A 57 17.17 6.90 -9.05
C GLU A 57 15.95 7.75 -8.65
N LEU A 58 15.77 8.05 -7.35
CA LEU A 58 14.70 8.90 -6.84
C LEU A 58 14.94 10.39 -7.07
N ASP A 59 16.19 10.83 -7.19
CA ASP A 59 16.51 12.21 -7.55
C ASP A 59 16.10 12.51 -9.01
N GLU A 60 16.14 11.51 -9.90
CA GLU A 60 15.71 11.63 -11.30
C GLU A 60 14.21 11.32 -11.50
N ASP A 61 13.70 10.27 -10.84
CA ASP A 61 12.33 9.77 -10.95
C ASP A 61 11.74 9.50 -9.55
N PRO A 62 11.35 10.56 -8.82
CA PRO A 62 10.86 10.44 -7.46
C PRO A 62 9.55 9.67 -7.42
N TYR A 63 9.37 8.87 -6.37
CA TYR A 63 8.05 8.32 -6.10
C TYR A 63 7.01 9.44 -5.97
N PRO A 64 5.75 9.16 -6.34
CA PRO A 64 4.64 10.02 -5.96
C PRO A 64 4.68 10.28 -4.44
N VAL A 65 4.32 11.51 -4.03
CA VAL A 65 4.28 11.91 -2.61
C VAL A 65 3.37 11.02 -1.75
N THR A 66 2.52 10.22 -2.39
CA THR A 66 1.60 9.29 -1.79
C THR A 66 2.23 7.94 -1.41
N VAL A 67 3.48 7.70 -1.81
CA VAL A 67 4.19 6.43 -1.60
C VAL A 67 5.31 6.62 -0.60
N GLN A 68 5.41 5.69 0.34
CA GLN A 68 6.49 5.62 1.31
C GLN A 68 7.16 4.24 1.26
N VAL A 69 8.48 4.21 1.43
CA VAL A 69 9.26 2.97 1.48
C VAL A 69 9.63 2.66 2.92
N SER A 70 9.48 1.40 3.32
CA SER A 70 9.85 0.92 4.64
C SER A 70 10.55 -0.44 4.60
N CYS A 71 11.49 -0.61 5.53
CA CYS A 71 12.25 -1.82 5.77
C CYS A 71 11.79 -2.50 7.07
N PHE A 72 11.59 -3.81 7.03
CA PHE A 72 11.20 -4.63 8.16
C PHE A 72 12.42 -5.09 8.96
N VAL A 73 12.62 -4.52 10.14
CA VAL A 73 13.78 -4.75 11.00
C VAL A 73 13.31 -4.92 12.44
N LYS A 74 13.85 -5.91 13.16
CA LYS A 74 13.50 -6.19 14.58
C LYS A 74 11.99 -6.32 14.85
N GLY A 75 11.22 -6.85 13.88
CA GLY A 75 9.78 -7.08 14.03
C GLY A 75 8.89 -5.88 13.67
N PHE A 76 9.46 -4.75 13.24
CA PHE A 76 8.70 -3.54 12.89
C PHE A 76 9.13 -2.97 11.54
N HIS A 77 8.22 -2.19 10.95
CA HIS A 77 8.48 -1.43 9.73
C HIS A 77 9.08 -0.06 10.09
N HIS A 78 10.26 0.21 9.54
CA HIS A 78 11.00 1.46 9.72
C HIS A 78 11.15 2.18 8.39
N PRO A 79 11.16 3.52 8.35
CA PRO A 79 11.52 4.27 7.15
C PRO A 79 12.95 3.89 6.73
N CYS A 80 13.17 3.72 5.45
CA CYS A 80 14.52 3.44 4.95
C CYS A 80 14.76 4.02 3.56
N GLU A 81 16.03 4.31 3.31
CA GLU A 81 16.57 4.70 2.01
C GLU A 81 17.30 3.51 1.39
N ILE A 82 17.07 3.28 0.10
CA ILE A 82 17.77 2.23 -0.64
C ILE A 82 19.04 2.85 -1.23
N LEU A 83 20.20 2.38 -0.77
CA LEU A 83 21.49 2.93 -1.20
C LEU A 83 21.98 2.24 -2.46
N LYS A 84 21.94 0.90 -2.50
CA LYS A 84 22.46 0.10 -3.61
C LYS A 84 21.66 -1.18 -3.80
N ARG A 85 21.61 -1.67 -5.04
CA ARG A 85 21.10 -3.01 -5.40
C ARG A 85 22.24 -3.89 -5.92
N THR A 86 22.28 -5.15 -5.50
CA THR A 86 23.25 -6.15 -5.95
C THR A 86 22.51 -7.43 -6.30
N LYS A 87 22.73 -7.95 -7.51
CA LYS A 87 22.20 -9.25 -7.92
C LYS A 87 23.21 -10.31 -7.51
N GLU A 88 22.85 -11.10 -6.52
CA GLU A 88 23.66 -12.22 -6.06
C GLU A 88 23.12 -13.51 -6.69
N THR A 89 24.05 -14.37 -7.11
CA THR A 89 23.76 -15.73 -7.52
C THR A 89 24.25 -16.66 -6.42
N GLU A 90 23.33 -17.27 -5.69
CA GLU A 90 23.67 -18.39 -4.82
C GLU A 90 23.76 -19.64 -5.71
N ALA A 91 24.97 -20.16 -5.90
CA ALA A 91 25.13 -21.48 -6.46
C ALA A 91 24.77 -22.49 -5.37
N ASP A 92 23.71 -23.28 -5.59
CA ASP A 92 23.42 -24.42 -4.72
C ASP A 92 24.62 -25.37 -4.79
N VAL A 93 25.46 -25.36 -3.74
CA VAL A 93 26.74 -26.10 -3.68
C VAL A 93 26.51 -27.61 -3.61
N PHE A 94 25.26 -28.07 -3.44
CA PHE A 94 24.97 -29.46 -3.09
C PHE A 94 23.97 -30.21 -3.97
N ASP A 95 23.31 -29.57 -4.93
CA ASP A 95 22.47 -30.28 -5.89
C ASP A 95 22.28 -29.44 -7.14
N ALA A 96 22.10 -30.07 -8.31
CA ALA A 96 21.97 -29.41 -9.62
C ALA A 96 20.61 -28.69 -9.79
N GLY A 97 20.17 -27.97 -8.77
CA GLY A 97 18.97 -27.13 -8.75
C GLY A 97 19.18 -25.82 -9.53
N PRO A 98 18.09 -25.16 -9.94
CA PRO A 98 18.17 -23.89 -10.63
C PRO A 98 18.78 -22.81 -9.71
N THR A 99 19.89 -22.21 -10.16
CA THR A 99 20.56 -21.09 -9.49
C THR A 99 19.54 -20.02 -9.10
N ARG A 100 19.31 -19.82 -7.80
CA ARG A 100 18.42 -18.74 -7.34
C ARG A 100 19.18 -17.42 -7.45
N ARG A 101 18.66 -16.53 -8.30
CA ARG A 101 19.08 -15.14 -8.34
C ARG A 101 18.27 -14.40 -7.29
N HIS A 102 18.92 -13.84 -6.28
CA HIS A 102 18.28 -12.96 -5.32
C HIS A 102 18.88 -11.56 -5.40
N THR A 103 18.02 -10.55 -5.29
CA THR A 103 18.47 -9.16 -5.22
C THR A 103 18.65 -8.79 -3.75
N VAL A 104 19.86 -8.39 -3.39
CA VAL A 104 20.19 -7.81 -2.08
C VAL A 104 20.26 -6.30 -2.21
N TYR A 105 19.66 -5.62 -1.25
CA TYR A 105 19.62 -4.17 -1.17
C TYR A 105 20.42 -3.71 0.04
N GLN A 106 21.40 -2.83 -0.19
CA GLN A 106 22.02 -2.07 0.88
C GLN A 106 21.08 -0.91 1.22
N VAL A 107 20.61 -0.87 2.46
CA VAL A 107 19.63 0.12 2.92
C VAL A 107 20.16 0.90 4.11
N LEU A 108 19.72 2.15 4.22
CA LEU A 108 19.87 2.96 5.41
C LEU A 108 18.54 2.98 6.14
N VAL A 109 18.46 2.33 7.30
CA VAL A 109 17.24 2.28 8.11
C VAL A 109 17.29 3.38 9.16
N HIS A 110 16.21 4.13 9.26
CA HIS A 110 16.07 5.23 10.20
C HIS A 110 15.25 4.81 11.42
N GLU A 111 15.72 5.18 12.61
CA GLU A 111 14.94 5.00 13.83
C GLU A 111 13.74 5.95 13.83
N LEU A 112 12.57 5.43 14.22
CA LEU A 112 11.41 6.26 14.45
C LEU A 112 11.62 7.00 15.77
N ASP A 113 11.75 8.32 15.72
CA ASP A 113 11.69 9.13 16.93
C ASP A 113 10.27 9.06 17.48
N ARG A 114 10.08 8.28 18.56
CA ARG A 114 8.82 8.22 19.31
C ARG A 114 8.65 9.43 20.25
N GLY A 115 9.59 10.37 20.21
CA GLY A 115 9.59 11.60 20.99
C GLY A 115 8.53 12.58 20.50
N ASN A 116 7.56 12.82 21.38
CA ASN A 116 6.48 13.81 21.32
C ASN A 116 5.25 13.48 20.46
N ASN A 117 4.10 13.54 21.14
CA ASN A 117 2.72 13.40 20.65
C ASN A 117 2.32 14.54 19.69
N ASP A 118 3.13 14.83 18.68
CA ASP A 118 2.77 15.80 17.67
C ASP A 118 1.99 15.07 16.59
N HIS A 119 0.66 15.14 16.71
CA HIS A 119 -0.27 14.66 15.67
C HIS A 119 -0.10 15.45 14.35
N GLU A 120 0.75 16.49 14.32
CA GLU A 120 1.25 17.17 13.13
C GLU A 120 2.73 16.81 12.83
N VAL A 121 3.03 15.53 12.63
CA VAL A 121 4.26 15.18 11.89
C VAL A 121 4.10 15.78 10.49
N ARG A 122 4.60 17.01 10.26
CA ARG A 122 4.96 17.46 8.92
C ARG A 122 5.86 16.37 8.36
N TYR A 123 5.32 15.59 7.42
CA TYR A 123 5.84 14.33 6.88
C TYR A 123 7.15 14.43 6.08
N ARG A 124 8.06 15.33 6.49
CA ARG A 124 9.50 15.18 6.28
C ARG A 124 10.03 14.38 7.45
N TRP A 125 10.44 13.15 7.18
CA TRP A 125 11.16 12.33 8.15
C TRP A 125 12.34 13.15 8.73
N ARG A 126 12.27 13.48 10.03
CA ARG A 126 13.41 14.00 10.78
C ARG A 126 14.19 12.80 11.27
N PHE A 127 15.32 12.53 10.64
CA PHE A 127 16.14 11.37 10.98
C PHE A 127 17.05 11.72 12.16
N PRO A 128 17.05 10.94 13.26
CA PRO A 128 18.13 11.02 14.23
C PRO A 128 19.46 10.59 13.59
N GLU A 129 20.59 10.98 14.18
CA GLU A 129 21.93 10.56 13.69
C GLU A 129 22.14 9.03 13.74
N SER A 130 21.30 8.29 14.49
CA SER A 130 21.31 6.82 14.58
C SER A 130 20.64 6.15 13.38
N SER A 131 21.32 6.16 12.24
CA SER A 131 20.95 5.36 11.08
C SER A 131 21.73 4.04 11.03
N GLN A 132 21.07 2.93 10.69
CA GLN A 132 21.71 1.62 10.58
C GLN A 132 21.79 1.19 9.11
N ARG A 133 23.01 0.90 8.64
CA ARG A 133 23.21 0.27 7.33
C ARG A 133 23.00 -1.23 7.42
N LEU A 134 22.12 -1.77 6.59
CA LEU A 134 21.77 -3.18 6.54
C LEU A 134 21.76 -3.69 5.10
N SER A 135 21.97 -4.99 4.93
CA SER A 135 21.73 -5.68 3.66
C SER A 135 20.46 -6.52 3.80
N LEU A 136 19.43 -6.21 3.01
CA LEU A 136 18.11 -6.82 3.08
C LEU A 136 17.69 -7.36 1.70
N SER A 137 16.92 -8.46 1.67
CA SER A 137 16.19 -8.85 0.45
C SER A 137 14.91 -8.02 0.31
N ASP A 138 14.40 -7.95 -0.92
CA ASP A 138 13.10 -7.39 -1.30
C ASP A 138 11.94 -7.77 -0.37
N ARG A 139 11.94 -8.97 0.22
CA ARG A 139 10.90 -9.44 1.15
C ARG A 139 10.78 -8.56 2.40
N TYR A 140 11.86 -7.90 2.79
CA TYR A 140 11.92 -7.00 3.94
C TYR A 140 11.60 -5.56 3.55
N ILE A 141 11.46 -5.24 2.27
CA ILE A 141 11.14 -3.90 1.79
C ILE A 141 9.66 -3.88 1.37
N ARG A 142 8.93 -2.85 1.77
CA ARG A 142 7.52 -2.65 1.39
C ARG A 142 7.22 -1.20 1.10
N PHE A 143 6.28 -1.01 0.18
CA PHE A 143 5.65 0.26 -0.10
C PHE A 143 4.41 0.42 0.76
N PHE A 144 4.20 1.63 1.28
CA PHE A 144 3.04 2.01 2.09
C PHE A 144 2.39 3.27 1.51
N PRO A 145 1.06 3.42 1.66
CA PRO A 145 0.43 4.70 1.43
C PRO A 145 0.91 5.68 2.48
N GLY A 146 1.28 6.87 2.01
CA GLY A 146 1.40 8.02 2.87
C GLY A 146 0.07 8.34 3.58
N PRO A 147 0.15 9.19 4.62
CA PRO A 147 -1.02 9.69 5.31
C PRO A 147 -1.95 10.42 4.35
N HIS A 148 -3.26 10.13 4.44
CA HIS A 148 -4.30 10.69 3.58
C HIS A 148 -4.06 10.47 2.07
N SER A 149 -3.28 9.45 1.69
CA SER A 149 -2.89 9.24 0.30
C SER A 149 -3.15 7.82 -0.21
N SER A 150 -3.87 7.00 0.58
CA SER A 150 -4.40 5.74 0.06
C SER A 150 -5.49 5.99 -0.98
N ASP A 151 -5.80 4.96 -1.77
CA ASP A 151 -6.77 4.99 -2.87
C ASP A 151 -8.16 5.51 -2.44
N GLN A 152 -8.55 5.28 -1.18
CA GLN A 152 -9.80 5.79 -0.62
C GLN A 152 -9.83 7.33 -0.51
N HIS A 153 -8.67 8.00 -0.49
CA HIS A 153 -8.54 9.45 -0.37
C HIS A 153 -8.39 10.14 -1.73
N LEU A 154 -8.33 9.38 -2.82
CA LEU A 154 -8.34 9.97 -4.16
C LEU A 154 -9.60 10.82 -4.32
N THR A 155 -9.41 12.02 -4.87
CA THR A 155 -10.49 13.01 -5.08
C THR A 155 -11.60 12.46 -5.97
N ASN A 156 -11.24 11.55 -6.87
CA ASN A 156 -12.13 10.84 -7.77
C ASN A 156 -12.27 9.35 -7.44
N GLY A 157 -11.96 8.93 -6.21
CA GLY A 157 -12.26 7.58 -5.75
C GLY A 157 -13.78 7.34 -5.69
N PHE A 158 -14.22 6.11 -5.91
CA PHE A 158 -15.64 5.78 -5.85
C PHE A 158 -16.17 5.94 -4.43
N ARG A 159 -17.20 6.78 -4.28
CA ARG A 159 -17.94 6.95 -3.03
C ARG A 159 -19.41 7.03 -3.40
N HIS A 160 -20.16 6.00 -3.05
CA HIS A 160 -21.60 5.98 -3.25
C HIS A 160 -22.28 5.51 -1.97
N HIS A 161 -23.37 6.17 -1.62
CA HIS A 161 -24.20 5.73 -0.50
C HIS A 161 -24.85 4.40 -0.88
N ILE A 162 -24.90 3.47 0.07
CA ILE A 162 -25.66 2.24 -0.10
C ILE A 162 -27.05 2.54 0.46
N GLY A 163 -28.03 2.66 -0.43
CA GLY A 163 -29.43 2.78 -0.04
C GLY A 163 -29.93 1.42 0.44
N LEU A 164 -30.22 1.28 1.72
CA LEU A 164 -30.91 0.09 2.24
C LEU A 164 -32.41 0.36 2.17
N LYS A 165 -33.15 -0.53 1.50
CA LYS A 165 -34.59 -0.40 1.36
C LYS A 165 -35.26 -0.49 2.73
N ASP A 166 -36.33 0.28 2.93
CA ASP A 166 -37.05 0.33 4.22
C ASP A 166 -37.60 -1.04 4.65
N ASP A 167 -37.93 -1.92 3.70
CA ASP A 167 -38.42 -3.28 3.95
C ASP A 167 -37.34 -4.24 4.45
N MET A 168 -36.04 -3.88 4.35
CA MET A 168 -34.95 -4.67 4.92
C MET A 168 -34.83 -4.53 6.44
N TRP A 169 -35.33 -3.43 7.00
CA TRP A 169 -35.24 -3.17 8.43
C TRP A 169 -36.39 -3.84 9.18
N PRO A 170 -36.12 -4.59 10.27
CA PRO A 170 -37.17 -5.07 11.16
C PRO A 170 -38.02 -3.90 11.66
N GLU A 171 -39.34 -4.05 11.71
CA GLU A 171 -40.25 -2.99 12.18
C GLU A 171 -39.90 -2.50 13.59
N GLN A 172 -39.34 -3.37 14.43
CA GLN A 172 -38.90 -3.03 15.79
C GLN A 172 -37.69 -2.09 15.83
N TRP A 173 -36.94 -1.96 14.71
CA TRP A 173 -35.77 -1.10 14.59
C TRP A 173 -36.10 0.24 13.93
N LYS A 174 -37.29 0.36 13.34
CA LYS A 174 -37.77 1.62 12.79
C LYS A 174 -38.26 2.50 13.93
N ASN A 175 -38.10 3.82 13.76
CA ASN A 175 -38.67 4.76 14.70
C ASN A 175 -40.19 4.54 14.79
N ILE A 176 -40.71 4.46 16.01
CA ILE A 176 -42.15 4.38 16.25
C ILE A 176 -42.75 5.71 15.74
N LYS A 177 -43.63 5.61 14.74
CA LYS A 177 -44.35 6.77 14.19
C LYS A 177 -45.31 7.37 15.21
#